data_AF-A0A1M6WBA1-F1
#
_entry.id   AF-A0A1M6WBA1-F1
#
_cell.length_a   1.000
_cell.length_b   1.000
_cell.length_c   1.000
_cell.angle_alpha   90.00
_cell.angle_beta   90.00
_cell.angle_gamma   90.00
#
_symmetry.space_group_name_H-M   'P 1'
#
loop_
_entity.id
_entity.type
_entity.pdbx_description
1 polymer ?
#
loop_
_entity_poly.entity_id
_entity_poly.type
_entity_poly.pdbx_seq_one_letter_code
_entity_poly.pdbx_strand_id
1 'polypeptide(L)'
;MKNSTTNYSKPKQAVLPIFISDYLDICDPVLVFDRFMEEIDLEKYLNQIPAHVAGRIRYNPASMLKTVLFGFMTYGYISLREL
;
A
#
# COMPACT_ATOMS: atom_id res chain seq x y z
N MET A 1 11.18 -0.28 -45.85
CA MET A 1 10.11 -0.97 -45.10
C MET A 1 9.47 0.02 -44.15
N LYS A 2 8.17 0.30 -44.28
CA LYS A 2 7.41 1.12 -43.31
C LYS A 2 6.85 0.19 -42.26
N ASN A 3 7.30 0.31 -41.01
CA ASN A 3 6.77 -0.48 -39.90
C ASN A 3 5.48 0.19 -39.42
N SER A 4 4.31 -0.33 -39.80
CA SER A 4 3.02 0.16 -39.30
C SER A 4 2.66 -0.56 -37.99
N THR A 5 3.25 -0.14 -36.88
CA THR A 5 2.73 -0.55 -35.57
C THR A 5 1.51 0.31 -35.26
N THR A 6 0.32 -0.24 -35.46
CA THR A 6 -0.94 0.36 -35.01
C THR A 6 -0.96 0.39 -33.49
N ASN A 7 -0.81 1.58 -32.90
CA ASN A 7 -0.89 1.78 -31.45
C ASN A 7 -2.36 1.66 -31.00
N TYR A 8 -2.75 0.51 -30.46
CA TYR A 8 -4.09 0.29 -29.87
C TYR A 8 -4.18 0.79 -28.41
N SER A 9 -3.58 1.93 -28.10
CA SER A 9 -3.70 2.52 -26.76
C SER A 9 -4.91 3.45 -26.72
N LYS A 10 -5.95 3.06 -25.96
CA LYS A 10 -6.98 4.01 -25.54
C LYS A 10 -6.51 4.64 -24.23
N PRO A 11 -6.26 5.96 -24.16
CA PRO A 11 -5.95 6.61 -22.88
C PRO A 11 -7.23 6.64 -22.04
N LYS A 12 -7.52 5.56 -21.31
CA LYS A 12 -8.41 5.64 -20.16
C LYS A 12 -7.65 6.41 -19.09
N GLN A 13 -7.85 7.72 -19.03
CA GLN A 13 -7.37 8.51 -17.90
C GLN A 13 -8.27 8.19 -16.70
N ALA A 14 -7.66 7.70 -15.63
CA ALA A 14 -8.32 7.64 -14.35
C ALA A 14 -8.55 9.07 -13.85
N VAL A 15 -9.78 9.40 -13.49
CA VAL A 15 -10.08 10.64 -12.77
C VAL A 15 -9.90 10.32 -11.30
N LEU A 16 -8.78 10.77 -10.72
CA LEU A 16 -8.58 10.68 -9.28
C LEU A 16 -9.46 11.73 -8.60
N PRO A 17 -10.12 11.40 -7.49
CA PRO A 17 -10.86 12.38 -6.71
C PRO A 17 -9.89 13.45 -6.19
N ILE A 18 -10.38 14.69 -6.07
CA ILE A 18 -9.58 15.81 -5.56
C ILE A 18 -9.28 15.57 -4.07
N PHE A 19 -10.24 14.99 -3.33
CA PHE A 19 -10.05 14.59 -1.95
C PHE A 19 -10.39 13.11 -1.76
N ILE A 20 -9.58 12.41 -0.96
CA ILE A 20 -9.82 10.99 -0.62
C ILE A 20 -11.15 10.83 0.12
N SER A 21 -11.55 11.84 0.90
CA SER A 21 -12.84 11.91 1.60
C SER A 21 -14.05 11.93 0.66
N ASP A 22 -13.88 12.25 -0.62
CA ASP A 22 -14.97 12.22 -1.60
C ASP A 22 -15.37 10.77 -1.94
N TYR A 23 -14.53 9.79 -1.60
CA TYR A 23 -14.71 8.39 -1.96
C TYR A 23 -14.65 7.43 -0.76
N LEU A 24 -13.94 7.78 0.31
CA LEU A 24 -13.79 6.95 1.50
C LEU A 24 -14.46 7.62 2.71
N ASP A 25 -15.24 6.83 3.45
CA ASP A 25 -15.84 7.26 4.71
C ASP A 25 -14.77 7.45 5.79
N ILE A 26 -15.03 8.33 6.76
CA ILE A 26 -14.13 8.53 7.90
C ILE A 26 -13.97 7.26 8.75
N CYS A 27 -14.98 6.40 8.73
CA CYS A 27 -14.98 5.09 9.38
C CYS A 27 -14.47 3.95 8.49
N ASP A 28 -13.90 4.26 7.31
CA ASP A 28 -13.30 3.25 6.45
C ASP A 28 -12.19 2.49 7.22
N PRO A 29 -12.21 1.15 7.22
CA PRO A 29 -11.30 0.36 8.04
C PRO A 29 -9.83 0.57 7.66
N VAL A 30 -9.51 0.87 6.40
CA VAL A 30 -8.14 1.17 5.97
C VAL A 30 -7.71 2.51 6.56
N LEU A 31 -8.55 3.54 6.49
CA LEU A 31 -8.24 4.86 7.03
C LEU A 31 -8.16 4.90 8.55
N VAL A 32 -9.01 4.14 9.25
CA VAL A 32 -8.96 4.03 10.71
C VAL A 32 -7.70 3.29 11.13
N PHE A 33 -7.38 2.17 10.45
CA PHE A 33 -6.17 1.41 10.72
C PHE A 33 -4.90 2.24 10.47
N ASP A 34 -4.81 2.94 9.35
CA ASP A 34 -3.61 3.70 9.00
C ASP A 34 -3.34 4.82 10.01
N ARG A 35 -4.37 5.57 10.41
CA ARG A 35 -4.28 6.59 11.48
C ARG A 35 -3.82 5.99 12.81
N PHE A 36 -4.37 4.84 13.22
CA PHE A 36 -3.95 4.16 14.44
C PHE A 36 -2.48 3.74 14.37
N MET A 37 -2.02 3.21 13.24
CA MET A 37 -0.63 2.81 13.05
C MET A 37 0.34 3.99 12.95
N GLU A 38 -0.11 5.16 12.50
CA GLU A 38 0.66 6.41 12.53
C GLU A 38 0.89 6.89 13.97
N GLU A 39 -0.11 6.80 14.85
CA GLU A 39 0.04 7.17 16.27
C GLU A 39 1.06 6.28 17.02
N ILE A 40 1.24 5.03 16.58
CA ILE A 40 2.23 4.11 17.14
C ILE A 40 3.68 4.52 16.77
N ASP A 41 3.85 5.31 15.72
CA ASP A 41 5.15 5.72 15.18
C ASP A 41 6.07 4.50 14.91
N LEU A 42 5.64 3.65 13.96
CA LEU A 42 6.38 2.44 13.58
C LEU A 42 7.83 2.72 13.17
N GLU A 43 8.11 3.88 12.59
CA GLU A 43 9.44 4.23 12.10
C GLU A 43 10.47 4.19 13.23
N LYS A 44 10.09 4.63 14.43
CA LYS A 44 10.92 4.55 15.64
C LYS A 44 11.50 3.15 15.89
N TYR A 45 10.74 2.09 15.59
CA TYR A 45 11.15 0.71 15.80
C TYR A 45 11.88 0.10 14.60
N LEU A 46 11.65 0.62 13.40
CA LEU A 46 12.20 0.09 12.15
C LEU A 46 13.55 0.73 11.77
N ASN A 47 13.89 1.88 12.35
CA ASN A 47 15.14 2.62 12.07
C ASN A 47 16.44 1.86 12.40
N GLN A 48 16.36 0.83 13.24
CA GLN A 48 17.53 0.05 13.66
C GLN A 48 17.75 -1.22 12.84
N ILE A 49 16.88 -1.52 11.87
CA ILE A 49 16.97 -2.75 11.09
C ILE A 49 18.06 -2.59 10.03
N PRO A 50 19.06 -3.50 9.98
CA PRO A 50 20.09 -3.42 8.95
C PRO A 50 19.47 -3.61 7.56
N ALA A 51 19.91 -2.80 6.59
CA ALA A 51 19.34 -2.78 5.25
C ALA A 51 19.37 -4.15 4.53
N HIS A 52 20.33 -5.01 4.87
CA HIS A 52 20.43 -6.36 4.29
C HIS A 52 19.37 -7.34 4.81
N VAL A 53 18.68 -7.01 5.92
CA VAL A 53 17.59 -7.83 6.51
C VAL A 53 16.21 -7.21 6.29
N ALA A 54 16.14 -5.89 6.05
CA ALA A 54 14.89 -5.15 5.86
C ALA A 54 14.12 -5.47 4.57
N GLY A 55 14.60 -6.42 3.76
CA GLY A 55 13.97 -6.85 2.52
C GLY A 55 14.42 -6.04 1.30
N ARG A 56 13.50 -5.83 0.34
CA ARG A 56 13.82 -5.16 -0.93
C ARG A 56 13.87 -3.64 -0.73
N ILE A 57 14.96 -3.02 -1.17
CA ILE A 57 15.22 -1.56 -1.08
C ILE A 57 14.08 -0.69 -1.62
N ARG A 58 13.33 -1.17 -2.62
CA ARG A 58 12.20 -0.43 -3.21
C ARG A 58 10.97 -0.30 -2.32
N TYR A 59 10.88 -1.08 -1.24
CA TYR A 59 9.71 -1.07 -0.37
C TYR A 59 10.00 -0.32 0.92
N ASN A 60 9.05 0.53 1.34
CA ASN A 60 9.09 1.15 2.64
C ASN A 60 8.75 0.09 3.72
N PRO A 61 9.63 -0.17 4.70
CA PRO A 61 9.39 -1.19 5.74
C PRO A 61 8.13 -0.94 6.57
N ALA A 62 7.82 0.33 6.89
CA ALA A 62 6.63 0.68 7.66
C ALA A 62 5.36 0.41 6.86
N SER A 63 5.31 0.81 5.59
CA SER A 63 4.18 0.53 4.71
C SER A 63 3.97 -0.97 4.50
N MET A 64 5.06 -1.74 4.31
CA MET A 64 5.01 -3.21 4.21
C MET A 64 4.41 -3.83 5.47
N LEU A 65 4.88 -3.42 6.64
CA LEU A 65 4.38 -3.93 7.92
C LEU A 65 2.91 -3.57 8.13
N LYS A 66 2.51 -2.34 7.84
CA LYS A 66 1.10 -1.89 7.88
C LYS A 66 0.22 -2.80 7.03
N THR A 67 0.60 -3.07 5.78
CA THR A 67 -0.19 -3.94 4.87
C THR A 67 -0.31 -5.37 5.41
N VAL A 68 0.78 -5.94 5.92
CA VAL A 68 0.75 -7.29 6.51
C VAL A 68 -0.19 -7.31 7.72
N LEU A 69 -0.01 -6.39 8.67
CA LEU A 69 -0.85 -6.31 9.86
C LEU A 69 -2.33 -6.11 9.54
N PHE A 70 -2.65 -5.30 8.53
CA PHE A 70 -4.02 -5.11 8.07
C PHE A 70 -4.64 -6.42 7.52
N GLY A 71 -3.87 -7.16 6.69
CA GLY A 71 -4.29 -8.48 6.20
C GLY A 71 -4.54 -9.47 7.34
N PHE A 72 -3.65 -9.47 8.34
CA PHE A 72 -3.78 -10.31 9.53
C PHE A 72 -5.00 -9.96 10.39
N MET A 73 -5.35 -8.67 10.53
CA MET A 73 -6.56 -8.26 11.23
C MET A 73 -7.82 -8.82 10.56
N THR A 74 -7.81 -8.93 9.23
CA THR A 74 -8.98 -9.35 8.45
C THR A 74 -9.14 -10.87 8.37
N TYR A 75 -8.05 -11.61 8.13
CA TYR A 75 -8.10 -13.06 7.84
C TYR A 75 -7.21 -13.91 8.77
N GLY A 76 -6.60 -13.30 9.79
CA GLY A 76 -5.66 -13.99 10.68
C GLY A 76 -4.48 -14.57 9.90
N TYR A 77 -4.05 -15.78 10.28
CA TYR A 77 -2.90 -16.46 9.67
C TYR A 77 -3.11 -16.82 8.18
N ILE A 78 -4.37 -16.94 7.73
CA ILE A 78 -4.69 -17.29 6.33
C ILE A 78 -4.29 -16.16 5.38
N SER A 79 -4.20 -14.92 5.87
CA SER A 79 -3.84 -13.73 5.09
C SER A 79 -2.52 -13.85 4.32
N LEU A 80 -1.51 -14.54 4.86
CA LEU A 80 -0.22 -14.74 4.21
C LEU A 80 -0.29 -15.57 2.92
N ARG A 81 -1.36 -16.34 2.70
CA ARG A 81 -1.55 -17.09 1.44
C ARG A 81 -2.20 -16.25 0.35
N GLU A 82 -2.92 -15.20 0.74
CA GLU A 82 -3.65 -14.34 -0.20
C GLU A 82 -2.88 -13.06 -0.57
N LEU A 83 -1.85 -12.71 0.21
CA LEU A 83 -0.94 -11.58 0.01
C LEU A 83 0.26 -11.95 -0.90
#